data_AF-A0A2D4QIV0-F1
#
_entry.id   AF-A0A2D4QIV0-F1
#
_cell.length_a   1.000
_cell.length_b   1.000
_cell.length_c   1.000
_cell.angle_alpha   90.00
_cell.angle_beta   90.00
_cell.angle_gamma   90.00
#
_symmetry.space_group_name_H-M   'P 1'
#
loop_
_entity.id
_entity.type
_entity.pdbx_description
1 polymer ?
#
loop_
_entity_poly.entity_id
_entity_poly.type
_entity_poly.pdbx_seq_one_letter_code
_entity_poly.pdbx_strand_id
1 'polypeptide(L)'
;MIPHSRTELGTALGWAVETESDPSMATADWLVQDAFPRAQGVFALVNDPEIPVAILVQLKDAFKAWRIMGENVRDRRMAAYCYALVIAAGLVHAGQRISSQSDSALLRSFQAIRMDKTCAEHVRGLVDRAIRMLGTSAFD
;
A
#
# COMPACT_ATOMS: atom_id res chain seq x y z
N MET A 1 10.79 18.05 23.51
CA MET A 1 9.49 18.03 22.81
C MET A 1 8.81 16.74 23.22
N ILE A 2 7.83 16.81 24.12
CA ILE A 2 7.15 15.63 24.71
C ILE A 2 5.93 15.35 23.83
N PRO A 3 5.73 14.12 23.31
CA PRO A 3 4.60 13.83 22.46
C PRO A 3 3.29 13.90 23.26
N HIS A 4 2.41 14.81 22.83
CA HIS A 4 1.05 14.94 23.33
C HIS A 4 0.15 14.03 22.52
N SER A 5 -0.19 12.86 23.06
CA SER A 5 -1.48 12.16 22.96
C SER A 5 -1.29 10.65 23.08
N ARG A 6 -1.94 10.04 24.07
CA ARG A 6 -1.99 8.57 24.29
C ARG A 6 -2.52 7.80 23.06
N THR A 7 -3.19 8.50 22.16
CA THR A 7 -3.78 7.99 20.90
C THR A 7 -2.73 7.77 19.80
N GLU A 8 -1.74 8.65 19.66
CA GLU A 8 -0.70 8.55 18.61
C GLU A 8 0.25 7.39 18.89
N LEU A 9 0.59 7.19 20.16
CA LEU A 9 1.30 5.99 20.62
C LEU A 9 0.47 4.73 20.39
N GLY A 10 -0.84 4.76 20.64
CA GLY A 10 -1.73 3.63 20.36
C GLY A 10 -1.86 3.29 18.88
N THR A 11 -1.75 4.29 17.99
CA THR A 11 -1.74 4.06 16.54
C THR A 11 -0.39 3.51 16.11
N ALA A 12 0.72 4.15 16.48
CA ALA A 12 2.08 3.70 16.14
C ALA A 12 2.43 2.31 16.72
N LEU A 13 1.94 1.97 17.92
CA LEU A 13 2.11 0.65 18.53
C LEU A 13 1.15 -0.40 17.97
N GLY A 14 -0.02 0.00 17.46
CA GLY A 14 -0.95 -0.92 16.81
C GLY A 14 -0.34 -1.63 15.60
N TRP A 15 0.46 -0.92 14.81
CA TRP A 15 1.16 -1.47 13.64
C TRP A 15 2.34 -2.37 13.98
N ALA A 16 3.13 -1.98 14.98
CA ALA A 16 4.30 -2.73 15.43
C ALA A 16 3.94 -4.11 16.01
N VAL A 17 2.76 -4.21 16.64
CA VAL A 17 2.25 -5.48 17.19
C VAL A 17 1.64 -6.38 16.10
N GLU A 18 1.07 -5.83 15.03
CA GLU A 18 0.61 -6.62 13.87
C GLU A 18 1.76 -7.16 13.02
N THR A 19 2.90 -6.46 12.98
CA THR A 19 4.11 -6.91 12.25
C THR A 19 4.83 -8.07 12.94
N GLU A 20 4.72 -8.19 14.27
CA GLU A 20 5.42 -9.23 15.04
C GLU A 20 4.83 -10.66 14.84
N SER A 21 3.66 -10.80 14.17
CA SER A 21 2.95 -12.08 14.07
C SER A 21 2.41 -12.48 12.66
N ASP A 22 2.67 -11.68 11.61
CA ASP A 22 2.30 -12.02 10.23
C ASP A 22 3.53 -12.17 9.31
N PRO A 23 3.96 -13.40 8.98
CA PRO A 23 5.07 -13.65 8.05
C PRO A 23 4.90 -13.01 6.67
N SER A 24 3.65 -12.91 6.17
CA SER A 24 3.38 -12.26 4.90
C SER A 24 3.62 -10.74 5.02
N MET A 25 3.23 -10.12 6.14
CA MET A 25 3.52 -8.69 6.36
C MET A 25 5.02 -8.44 6.49
N ALA A 26 5.73 -9.27 7.26
CA ALA A 26 7.18 -9.18 7.39
C ALA A 26 7.89 -9.30 6.02
N THR A 27 7.39 -10.16 5.14
CA THR A 27 7.90 -10.26 3.76
C THR A 27 7.66 -8.99 2.95
N ALA A 28 6.46 -8.40 3.08
CA ALA A 28 6.14 -7.15 2.40
C ALA A 28 7.02 -5.99 2.88
N ASP A 29 7.23 -5.89 4.19
CA ASP A 29 8.11 -4.88 4.77
C ASP A 29 9.57 -5.10 4.38
N TRP A 30 10.03 -6.35 4.33
CA TRP A 30 11.37 -6.67 3.84
C TRP A 30 11.57 -6.22 2.38
N LEU A 31 10.61 -6.49 1.49
CA LEU A 31 10.66 -6.02 0.10
C LEU A 31 10.73 -4.50 0.00
N VAL A 32 10.00 -3.80 0.89
CA VAL A 32 10.02 -2.34 0.98
C VAL A 32 11.36 -1.83 1.47
N GLN A 33 11.94 -2.44 2.50
CA GLN A 33 13.26 -2.09 3.03
C GLN A 33 14.37 -2.32 1.99
N ASP A 34 14.29 -3.41 1.24
CA ASP A 34 15.25 -3.72 0.18
C ASP A 34 15.22 -2.67 -0.95
N ALA A 35 14.03 -2.28 -1.41
CA ALA A 35 13.89 -1.27 -2.45
C ALA A 35 14.17 0.15 -1.95
N PHE A 36 13.79 0.47 -0.71
CA PHE A 36 13.88 1.81 -0.15
C PHE A 36 14.19 1.76 1.37
N PRO A 37 15.47 1.68 1.76
CA PRO A 37 15.90 1.48 3.15
C PRO A 37 15.48 2.57 4.15
N ARG A 38 14.93 3.69 3.67
CA ARG A 38 14.44 4.80 4.51
C ARG A 38 12.98 4.63 4.90
N ALA A 39 12.21 3.79 4.20
CA ALA A 39 10.84 3.52 4.59
C ALA A 39 10.79 2.80 5.94
N GLN A 40 9.67 2.92 6.64
CA GLN A 40 9.40 2.16 7.86
C GLN A 40 8.29 1.12 7.61
N GLY A 41 8.46 0.35 6.53
CA GLY A 41 7.49 -0.64 6.08
C GLY A 41 6.53 -0.12 5.00
N VAL A 42 5.67 -1.02 4.52
CA VAL A 42 4.81 -0.78 3.35
C VAL A 42 3.86 0.39 3.55
N PHE A 43 3.26 0.51 4.74
CA PHE A 43 2.29 1.55 5.03
C PHE A 43 2.92 2.93 5.14
N ALA A 44 4.10 3.04 5.75
CA ALA A 44 4.86 4.28 5.78
C ALA A 44 5.22 4.72 4.35
N LEU A 45 5.70 3.78 3.52
CA LEU A 45 6.10 4.06 2.14
C LEU A 45 4.94 4.56 1.27
N VAL A 46 3.78 3.90 1.31
CA VAL A 46 2.66 4.27 0.42
C VAL A 46 1.94 5.57 0.83
N ASN A 47 2.24 6.11 2.01
CA ASN A 47 1.73 7.41 2.46
C ASN A 47 2.76 8.53 2.35
N ASP A 48 4.02 8.22 1.99
CA ASP A 48 5.06 9.21 1.77
C ASP A 48 4.78 9.97 0.46
N PRO A 49 4.48 11.28 0.50
CA PRO A 49 4.22 12.06 -0.71
C PRO A 49 5.48 12.30 -1.55
N GLU A 50 6.68 12.11 -1.00
CA GLU A 50 7.95 12.33 -1.67
C GLU A 50 8.55 11.03 -2.23
N ILE A 51 7.83 9.91 -2.14
CA ILE A 51 8.32 8.62 -2.64
C ILE A 51 8.61 8.69 -4.15
N PRO A 52 9.83 8.35 -4.61
CA PRO A 52 10.13 8.39 -6.03
C PRO A 52 9.32 7.35 -6.81
N VAL A 53 8.77 7.76 -7.96
CA VAL A 53 7.98 6.86 -8.83
C VAL A 53 8.75 5.59 -9.21
N ALA A 54 10.06 5.70 -9.43
CA ALA A 54 10.91 4.54 -9.75
C ALA A 54 10.82 3.44 -8.68
N ILE A 55 10.79 3.83 -7.40
CA ILE A 55 10.64 2.90 -6.28
C ILE A 55 9.25 2.25 -6.29
N LEU A 56 8.20 3.04 -6.54
CA LEU A 56 6.85 2.50 -6.67
C LEU A 56 6.73 1.51 -7.84
N VAL A 57 7.37 1.79 -8.98
CA VAL A 57 7.41 0.84 -10.11
C VAL A 57 8.13 -0.45 -9.74
N GLN A 58 9.30 -0.35 -9.11
CA GLN A 58 10.08 -1.50 -8.64
C GLN A 58 9.26 -2.38 -7.67
N LEU A 59 8.64 -1.77 -6.66
CA LEU A 59 7.82 -2.49 -5.67
C LEU A 59 6.57 -3.09 -6.27
N LYS A 60 5.91 -2.39 -7.19
CA LYS A 60 4.76 -2.93 -7.94
C LYS A 60 5.16 -4.20 -8.69
N ASP A 61 6.31 -4.22 -9.36
CA ASP A 61 6.78 -5.41 -10.08
C ASP A 61 7.18 -6.54 -9.12
N ALA A 62 7.82 -6.22 -7.99
CA ALA A 62 8.15 -7.18 -6.94
C ALA A 62 6.89 -7.83 -6.33
N PHE A 63 5.89 -7.03 -5.95
CA PHE A 63 4.62 -7.54 -5.41
C PHE A 63 3.81 -8.32 -6.45
N LYS A 64 3.91 -7.95 -7.73
CA LYS A 64 3.31 -8.75 -8.81
C LYS A 64 3.98 -10.13 -8.92
N ALA A 65 5.30 -10.19 -8.87
CA ALA A 65 6.04 -11.46 -8.88
C ALA A 65 5.70 -12.31 -7.65
N TRP A 66 5.70 -11.71 -6.46
CA TRP A 66 5.33 -12.38 -5.21
C TRP A 66 3.88 -12.88 -5.22
N ARG A 67 2.94 -12.15 -5.83
CA ARG A 67 1.56 -12.60 -5.99
C ARG A 67 1.44 -13.89 -6.80
N ILE A 68 2.36 -14.12 -7.74
CA ILE A 68 2.40 -15.33 -8.57
C ILE A 68 3.13 -16.45 -7.85
N MET A 69 4.28 -16.15 -7.23
CA MET A 69 5.19 -17.14 -6.65
C MET A 69 4.92 -17.46 -5.17
N GLY A 70 4.06 -16.71 -4.49
CA GLY A 70 3.78 -16.88 -3.07
C GLY A 70 3.32 -18.30 -2.74
N GLU A 71 3.92 -18.87 -1.70
CA GLU A 71 3.81 -20.29 -1.36
C GLU A 71 2.39 -20.67 -0.98
N ASN A 72 1.73 -19.80 -0.20
CA ASN A 72 0.39 -20.02 0.31
C ASN A 72 -0.59 -18.92 -0.12
N VAL A 73 -1.88 -19.15 0.17
CA VAL A 73 -2.95 -18.21 -0.19
C VAL A 73 -2.81 -16.87 0.56
N ARG A 74 -2.29 -16.87 1.80
CA ARG A 74 -2.09 -15.66 2.61
C ARG A 74 -1.06 -14.74 1.95
N ASP A 75 0.07 -15.30 1.52
CA ASP A 75 1.13 -14.55 0.83
C ASP A 75 0.60 -13.92 -0.46
N ARG A 76 -0.08 -14.71 -1.30
CA ARG A 76 -0.63 -14.21 -2.55
C ARG A 76 -1.68 -13.11 -2.34
N ARG A 77 -2.46 -13.19 -1.25
CA ARG A 77 -3.40 -12.12 -0.86
C ARG A 77 -2.68 -10.87 -0.38
N MET A 78 -1.67 -11.01 0.49
CA MET A 78 -0.87 -9.88 0.96
C MET A 78 -0.14 -9.19 -0.19
N ALA A 79 0.45 -9.96 -1.09
CA ALA A 79 1.09 -9.46 -2.30
C ALA A 79 0.11 -8.69 -3.20
N ALA A 80 -1.11 -9.22 -3.41
CA ALA A 80 -2.15 -8.53 -4.17
C ALA A 80 -2.60 -7.22 -3.51
N TYR A 81 -2.68 -7.20 -2.18
CA TYR A 81 -3.00 -6.03 -1.39
C TYR A 81 -1.91 -4.96 -1.53
N CYS A 82 -0.64 -5.31 -1.31
CA CYS A 82 0.50 -4.39 -1.45
C CYS A 82 0.65 -3.89 -2.90
N TYR A 83 0.45 -4.77 -3.88
CA TYR A 83 0.43 -4.39 -5.31
C TYR A 83 -0.60 -3.30 -5.59
N ALA A 84 -1.82 -3.42 -5.06
CA ALA A 84 -2.84 -2.40 -5.21
C ALA A 84 -2.47 -1.10 -4.48
N LEU A 85 -1.93 -1.16 -3.26
CA LEU A 85 -1.52 0.04 -2.52
C LEU A 85 -0.43 0.85 -3.20
N VAL A 86 0.58 0.18 -3.77
CA VAL A 86 1.65 0.86 -4.50
C VAL A 86 1.10 1.55 -5.76
N ILE A 87 0.14 0.94 -6.45
CA ILE A 87 -0.54 1.59 -7.58
C ILE A 87 -1.35 2.80 -7.10
N ALA A 88 -2.07 2.68 -5.98
CA ALA A 88 -2.79 3.80 -5.39
C ALA A 88 -1.84 4.96 -5.03
N ALA A 89 -0.68 4.67 -4.45
CA ALA A 89 0.36 5.66 -4.15
C ALA A 89 0.88 6.35 -5.42
N GLY A 90 1.13 5.59 -6.50
CA GLY A 90 1.55 6.16 -7.79
C GLY A 90 0.52 7.13 -8.36
N LEU A 91 -0.77 6.78 -8.28
CA LEU A 91 -1.85 7.67 -8.68
C LEU A 91 -1.89 8.92 -7.80
N VAL A 92 -1.91 8.76 -6.48
CA VAL A 92 -2.19 9.85 -5.53
C VAL A 92 -1.02 10.80 -5.34
N HIS A 93 0.20 10.29 -5.21
CA HIS A 93 1.36 11.09 -4.86
C HIS A 93 2.12 11.60 -6.09
N ALA A 94 2.21 10.77 -7.13
CA ALA A 94 2.93 11.14 -8.35
C ALA A 94 2.03 11.60 -9.49
N GLY A 95 0.70 11.46 -9.36
CA GLY A 95 -0.22 11.74 -10.47
C GLY A 95 -0.02 10.81 -11.67
N GLN A 96 0.63 9.66 -11.48
CA GLN A 96 1.06 8.79 -12.58
C GLN A 96 0.45 7.40 -12.46
N ARG A 97 -0.09 6.93 -13.59
CA ARG A 97 -0.56 5.55 -13.71
C ARG A 97 0.63 4.61 -13.94
N ILE A 98 1.06 3.91 -12.89
CA ILE A 98 2.19 2.96 -12.95
C ILE A 98 1.80 1.53 -13.36
N SER A 99 0.54 1.30 -13.74
CA SER A 99 -0.05 -0.02 -14.01
C SER A 99 -0.89 -0.05 -15.29
N SER A 100 -0.83 -1.17 -16.01
CA SER A 100 -1.65 -1.43 -17.20
C SER A 100 -3.02 -2.08 -16.90
N GLN A 101 -3.33 -2.34 -15.63
CA GLN A 101 -4.66 -2.84 -15.23
C GLN A 101 -5.76 -1.86 -15.70
N SER A 102 -6.96 -2.34 -16.00
CA SER A 102 -8.08 -1.45 -16.36
C SER A 102 -8.58 -0.65 -15.14
N ASP A 103 -9.25 0.47 -15.38
CA ASP A 103 -9.86 1.27 -14.31
C ASP A 103 -10.86 0.47 -13.49
N SER A 104 -11.67 -0.36 -14.15
CA SER A 104 -12.63 -1.21 -13.46
C SER A 104 -11.95 -2.25 -12.55
N ALA A 105 -10.79 -2.80 -12.94
CA ALA A 105 -10.03 -3.73 -12.12
C ALA A 105 -9.38 -3.04 -10.91
N LEU A 106 -8.83 -1.84 -11.11
CA LEU A 106 -8.27 -1.04 -10.03
C LEU A 106 -9.35 -0.56 -9.05
N LEU A 107 -10.47 -0.06 -9.56
CA LEU A 107 -11.61 0.38 -8.76
C LEU A 107 -12.12 -0.75 -7.86
N ARG A 108 -12.32 -1.95 -8.40
CA ARG A 108 -12.73 -3.13 -7.60
C ARG A 108 -11.71 -3.44 -6.50
N SER A 109 -10.42 -3.37 -6.82
CA SER A 109 -9.36 -3.66 -5.85
C SER A 109 -9.33 -2.60 -4.73
N PHE A 110 -9.42 -1.31 -5.06
CA PHE A 110 -9.44 -0.23 -4.08
C PHE A 110 -10.70 -0.24 -3.22
N GLN A 111 -11.86 -0.55 -3.81
CA GLN A 111 -13.10 -0.73 -3.07
C GLN A 111 -13.02 -1.89 -2.09
N ALA A 112 -12.42 -3.02 -2.47
CA ALA A 112 -12.19 -4.14 -1.58
C ALA A 112 -11.31 -3.75 -0.38
N ILE A 113 -10.21 -3.02 -0.62
CA ILE A 113 -9.33 -2.52 0.45
C ILE A 113 -10.08 -1.54 1.36
N ARG A 114 -10.84 -0.60 0.79
CA ARG A 114 -11.61 0.37 1.56
C ARG A 114 -12.63 -0.28 2.49
N MET A 115 -13.29 -1.35 2.01
CA MET A 115 -14.29 -2.09 2.77
C MET A 115 -13.69 -3.03 3.82
N ASP A 116 -12.39 -3.29 3.77
CA ASP A 116 -11.72 -4.13 4.75
C ASP A 116 -11.64 -3.42 6.11
N LYS A 117 -12.33 -3.97 7.12
CA LYS A 117 -12.43 -3.34 8.45
C LYS A 117 -11.12 -3.32 9.21
N THR A 118 -10.16 -4.17 8.86
CA THR A 118 -8.83 -4.20 9.47
C THR A 118 -7.88 -3.19 8.81
N CYS A 119 -8.25 -2.65 7.64
CA CYS A 119 -7.48 -1.61 6.97
C CYS A 119 -7.51 -0.32 7.79
N ALA A 120 -6.33 0.20 8.11
CA ALA A 120 -6.26 1.41 8.91
C ALA A 120 -6.60 2.68 8.12
N GLU A 121 -6.88 3.73 8.88
CA GLU A 121 -7.50 4.94 8.36
C GLU A 121 -6.66 5.65 7.29
N HIS A 122 -5.34 5.75 7.46
CA HIS A 122 -4.49 6.42 6.48
C HIS A 122 -4.46 5.66 5.14
N VAL A 123 -4.49 4.32 5.18
CA VAL A 123 -4.56 3.48 3.98
C VAL A 123 -5.92 3.64 3.31
N ARG A 124 -6.99 3.72 4.11
CA ARG A 124 -8.34 4.01 3.63
C ARG A 124 -8.40 5.36 2.91
N GLY A 125 -7.79 6.39 3.50
CA GLY A 125 -7.65 7.72 2.91
C GLY A 125 -6.84 7.75 1.60
N LEU A 126 -5.78 6.94 1.50
CA LEU A 126 -5.04 6.76 0.25
C LEU A 126 -5.93 6.16 -0.85
N VAL A 127 -6.60 5.04 -0.58
CA VAL A 127 -7.42 4.38 -1.60
C VAL A 127 -8.66 5.19 -1.98
N ASP A 128 -9.25 5.95 -1.06
CA ASP A 128 -10.35 6.87 -1.37
C ASP A 128 -9.91 8.00 -2.32
N ARG A 129 -8.69 8.53 -2.15
CA ARG A 129 -8.12 9.49 -3.10
C ARG A 129 -7.88 8.84 -4.46
N ALA A 130 -7.31 7.64 -4.50
CA ALA A 130 -7.07 6.92 -5.74
C ALA A 130 -8.36 6.60 -6.50
N ILE A 131 -9.44 6.21 -5.80
CA ILE A 131 -10.77 5.99 -6.37
C ILE A 131 -11.30 7.27 -7.01
N ARG A 132 -11.20 8.42 -6.34
CA ARG A 132 -11.64 9.71 -6.89
C ARG A 132 -10.87 10.06 -8.17
N MET A 133 -9.55 9.87 -8.18
CA MET A 133 -8.72 10.17 -9.35
C MET A 133 -9.08 9.30 -10.56
N LEU A 134 -9.33 8.00 -10.37
CA LEU A 134 -9.81 7.14 -11.46
C LEU A 134 -11.18 7.56 -11.99
N GLY A 135 -12.05 8.09 -11.13
CA GLY A 135 -13.36 8.62 -11.55
C GLY A 135 -13.25 9.91 -12.36
N THR A 136 -12.21 10.72 -12.14
CA THR A 136 -11.95 11.96 -12.90
C THR A 136 -11.27 11.67 -14.24
N SER A 137 -10.32 10.73 -14.30
CA SER A 137 -9.61 10.38 -15.54
C SER A 137 -10.46 9.67 -16.60
N ALA A 138 -11.70 9.25 -16.29
CA ALA A 138 -12.61 8.63 -17.25
C ALA A 138 -13.32 9.64 -18.19
N PHE A 139 -13.00 10.94 -18.07
CA PHE A 139 -13.64 12.03 -18.81
C PHE A 139 -12.69 12.87 -19.68
N ASP A 140 -11.42 12.47 -19.80
CA ASP A 140 -10.45 13.01 -20.78
C ASP A 140 -10.17 11.99 -21.89
#